data_AF-A0A534C810-F1
#
_entry.id   AF-A0A534C810-F1
#
_cell.length_a   1.000
_cell.length_b   1.000
_cell.length_c   1.000
_cell.angle_alpha   90.00
_cell.angle_beta   90.00
_cell.angle_gamma   90.00
#
_symmetry.space_group_name_H-M   'P 1'
#
loop_
_entity.id
_entity.type
_entity.pdbx_description
1 polymer ?
#
loop_
_entity_poly.entity_id
_entity_poly.type
_entity_poly.pdbx_seq_one_letter_code
_entity_poly.pdbx_strand_id
1 'polypeptide(L)' 'NVTQVPGGEVTQVSIGECNGDQAVRESIEAAVYRASPLPPPPDPALFDRNLKINFKPD' A
#
# COMPACT_ATOMS: atom_id res chain seq x y z
N ASN A 1 -2.28 -1.16 5.90
CA ASN A 1 -2.77 0.20 5.60
C ASN A 1 -1.69 0.94 4.85
N VAL A 2 -2.04 1.61 3.76
CA VAL A 2 -1.11 2.39 2.92
C VAL A 2 -1.63 3.82 2.85
N THR A 3 -0.78 4.80 3.13
CA THR A 3 -1.15 6.22 3.06
C THR A 3 -0.48 6.84 1.84
N GLN A 4 -1.27 7.58 1.05
CA GLN A 4 -0.81 8.25 -0.17
C GLN A 4 -1.26 9.72 -0.24
N VAL A 5 -0.50 10.56 -0.92
CA VAL A 5 -0.92 11.94 -1.23
C VAL A 5 -1.62 12.01 -2.60
N PRO A 6 -2.39 13.08 -2.88
CA PRO A 6 -2.87 13.34 -4.24
C PRO A 6 -1.68 13.33 -5.21
N GLY A 7 -1.74 12.46 -6.23
CA GLY A 7 -0.61 12.15 -7.11
C GLY A 7 -0.06 10.72 -6.96
N GLY A 8 -0.51 9.97 -5.95
CA GLY A 8 -0.24 8.53 -5.80
C GLY A 8 1.03 8.20 -5.01
N GLU A 9 1.82 9.20 -4.62
CA GLU A 9 3.05 8.98 -3.85
C GLU A 9 2.72 8.38 -2.47
N VAL A 10 3.35 7.25 -2.14
CA VAL A 10 3.17 6.54 -0.87
C VAL A 10 4.04 7.17 0.21
N THR A 11 3.41 7.63 1.29
CA THR A 11 4.11 8.29 2.40
C THR A 11 4.25 7.42 3.64
N GLN A 12 3.40 6.40 3.79
CA GLN A 12 3.46 5.50 4.94
C GLN A 12 2.85 4.13 4.63
N VAL A 13 3.48 3.09 5.17
CA VAL A 13 2.96 1.72 5.18
C VAL A 13 2.87 1.23 6.62
N SER A 14 1.80 0.51 6.94
CA SER A 14 1.62 -0.15 8.23
C SER A 14 1.03 -1.53 8.02
N ILE A 15 1.74 -2.55 8.48
CA ILE A 15 1.29 -3.95 8.46
C ILE A 15 0.46 -4.22 9.70
N GLY A 16 -0.81 -4.59 9.49
CA GLY A 16 -1.73 -5.03 10.54
C GLY A 16 -1.52 -6.51 10.87
N GLU A 17 -2.62 -7.25 10.98
CA GLU A 17 -2.56 -8.71 11.13
C GLU A 17 -1.85 -9.35 9.93
N CYS A 18 -0.79 -10.11 10.22
CA CYS A 18 -0.01 -10.83 9.23
C CYS A 18 0.45 -12.14 9.86
N ASN A 19 0.25 -13.25 9.15
CA ASN A 19 0.66 -14.59 9.57
C ASN A 19 2.07 -14.98 9.07
N GLY A 20 2.74 -14.08 8.33
CA GLY A 20 4.09 -14.28 7.84
C GLY A 20 5.17 -13.89 8.85
N ASP A 21 6.39 -14.36 8.61
CA ASP A 21 7.57 -13.97 9.38
C ASP A 21 8.02 -12.53 9.05
N GLN A 22 9.09 -12.07 9.71
CA GLN A 22 9.62 -10.74 9.50
C GLN A 22 10.04 -10.49 8.04
N ALA A 23 10.64 -11.48 7.38
CA ALA A 23 11.10 -11.33 6.00
C ALA A 23 9.93 -11.11 5.02
N VAL A 24 8.81 -11.82 5.23
CA VAL A 24 7.59 -11.61 4.45
C VAL A 24 7.03 -10.20 4.69
N ARG A 25 6.99 -9.73 5.93
CA ARG A 25 6.48 -8.39 6.26
C ARG A 25 7.33 -7.28 5.63
N GLU A 26 8.66 -7.39 5.72
CA GLU A 26 9.59 -6.46 5.10
C GLU A 26 9.47 -6.46 3.57
N SER A 27 9.30 -7.64 2.97
CA SER A 27 9.07 -7.78 1.53
C SER A 27 7.79 -7.05 1.08
N ILE A 28 6.69 -7.21 1.84
CA ILE A 28 5.42 -6.52 1.57
C ILE A 28 5.61 -5.00 1.66
N GLU A 29 6.21 -4.49 2.74
CA GLU A 29 6.45 -3.05 2.90
C GLU A 29 7.31 -2.49 1.76
N ALA A 30 8.40 -3.18 1.43
CA ALA A 30 9.28 -2.78 0.34
C ALA A 30 8.59 -2.83 -1.02
N ALA A 31 7.70 -3.79 -1.27
CA ALA A 31 6.91 -3.86 -2.50
C ALA A 31 5.95 -2.66 -2.62
N VAL A 32 5.29 -2.27 -1.52
CA VAL A 32 4.37 -1.11 -1.52
C VAL A 32 5.12 0.18 -1.82
N TYR A 33 6.28 0.42 -1.18
CA TYR A 33 7.07 1.62 -1.48
C TYR A 33 7.60 1.62 -2.92
N ARG A 34 8.00 0.46 -3.47
CA ARG A 34 8.44 0.35 -4.88
C ARG A 34 7.31 0.57 -5.89
N ALA A 35 6.06 0.35 -5.49
CA ALA A 35 4.91 0.64 -6.33
C ALA A 35 4.54 2.14 -6.38
N SER A 36 5.23 2.98 -5.59
CA SER A 36 5.05 4.43 -5.63
C SER A 36 5.57 5.03 -6.96
N PRO A 37 4.84 5.96 -7.60
CA PRO A 37 3.50 6.41 -7.24
C PRO A 37 2.42 5.42 -7.71
N LEU A 38 1.39 5.25 -6.89
CA LEU A 38 0.23 4.42 -7.21
C LEU A 38 -0.58 5.02 -8.38
N PRO A 39 -1.20 4.18 -9.22
CA PRO A 39 -2.02 4.66 -10.32
C PRO A 39 -3.20 5.49 -9.80
N PRO A 40 -3.57 6.57 -10.50
CA PRO A 40 -4.71 7.40 -10.11
C PRO A 40 -6.02 6.63 -10.26
N PRO A 41 -7.05 6.95 -9.45
CA PRO A 41 -8.38 6.40 -9.65
C PRO A 41 -8.99 6.90 -10.97
N PRO A 42 -9.92 6.15 -11.58
CA PRO A 42 -10.61 6.56 -12.80
C PRO A 42 -11.38 7.88 -12.66
N ASP A 43 -11.89 8.16 -11.46
CA ASP A 43 -12.55 9.40 -11.09
C ASP A 43 -11.77 10.05 -9.91
N PRO A 44 -11.28 11.29 -10.05
CA PRO A 44 -10.60 12.01 -8.98
C PRO A 44 -11.40 12.13 -7.68
N ALA A 45 -12.74 12.13 -7.75
CA ALA A 45 -13.60 12.18 -6.56
C ALA A 45 -13.54 10.90 -5.71
N LEU A 46 -13.04 9.79 -6.28
CA LEU A 46 -12.86 8.51 -5.61
C LEU A 46 -11.47 8.38 -4.95
N PHE A 47 -10.65 9.43 -4.97
CA PHE A 47 -9.36 9.40 -4.30
C PHE A 47 -9.52 9.15 -2.80
N ASP A 48 -8.88 8.09 -2.30
CA ASP A 48 -8.74 7.81 -0.88
C ASP A 48 -7.27 7.91 -0.47
N ARG A 49 -7.03 8.68 0.58
CA ARG A 49 -5.70 8.85 1.18
C ARG A 49 -5.22 7.58 1.89
N ASN A 50 -6.12 6.73 2.39
CA ASN A 50 -5.80 5.56 3.20
C ASN A 50 -6.34 4.27 2.59
N LEU A 51 -5.48 3.49 1.96
CA LEU A 51 -5.84 2.24 1.32
C LEU A 51 -5.65 1.04 2.25
N LYS A 52 -6.66 0.17 2.30
CA LYS A 52 -6.58 -1.15 2.94
C LYS A 52 -6.36 -2.22 1.87
N ILE A 53 -5.13 -2.74 1.80
CA ILE A 53 -4.72 -3.77 0.84
C ILE A 53 -4.55 -5.10 1.59
N ASN A 54 -5.18 -6.15 1.08
CA ASN A 54 -5.03 -7.52 1.60
C ASN A 54 -4.06 -8.30 0.69
N PHE A 55 -2.85 -8.53 1.17
CA PHE A 55 -1.87 -9.34 0.46
C PHE A 55 -2.15 -10.83 0.67
N LYS A 56 -2.18 -11.59 -0.42
CA LYS A 56 -2.34 -13.05 -0.41
C LYS A 56 -1.34 -13.66 -1.41
N PRO A 57 -0.53 -14.65 -1.01
CA PRO A 57 0.19 -15.47 -1.97
C PRO A 57 -0.79 -16.32 -2.78
N ASP A 58 -0.52 -16.51 -4.08
CA ASP A 58 -1.19 -17.48 -4.93
C ASP A 58 -0.60 -18.90 -4.76
#